data_AF-A0A7W0Z4K2-F1
#
_entry.id   AF-A0A7W0Z4K2-F1
#
_cell.length_a   1.000
_cell.length_b   1.000
_cell.length_c   1.000
_cell.angle_alpha   90.00
_cell.angle_beta   90.00
_cell.angle_gamma   90.00
#
_symmetry.space_group_name_H-M   'P 1'
#
loop_
_entity.id
_entity.type
_entity.pdbx_description
1 polymer ?
#
loop_
_entity_poly.entity_id
_entity_poly.type
_entity_poly.pdbx_seq_one_letter_code
_entity_poly.pdbx_strand_id
1 'polypeptide(L)'
;MTPTDPRAVVQQALSDIVDGPLVTDERGDQTFVADGVPSFVQHGRLGDGVELLTLSCLAATGQPTSPSLHRWAHERNATMLLGGIVLVAGTEGTVDVLLRYCLPGGTDAAVLRQVLLPVIAAAADVRRELAAA
;
A
#
# COMPACT_ATOMS: atom_id res chain seq x y z
N MET A 1 26.92 -9.07 13.54
CA MET A 1 25.52 -8.63 13.40
C MET A 1 24.79 -9.68 12.60
N THR A 2 23.85 -10.39 13.21
CA THR A 2 22.91 -11.24 12.46
C THR A 2 22.11 -10.34 11.53
N PRO A 3 21.94 -10.66 10.24
CA PRO A 3 21.05 -9.88 9.38
C PRO A 3 19.66 -9.89 10.01
N THR A 4 19.14 -8.71 10.36
CA THR A 4 17.79 -8.55 10.89
C THR A 4 16.82 -9.06 9.84
N ASP A 5 15.94 -9.99 10.19
CA ASP A 5 14.92 -10.50 9.28
C ASP A 5 14.09 -9.31 8.75
N PRO A 6 14.12 -9.01 7.43
CA PRO A 6 13.40 -7.88 6.86
C PRO A 6 11.92 -7.89 7.23
N ARG A 7 11.32 -9.06 7.42
CA ARG A 7 9.92 -9.22 7.80
C ARG A 7 9.66 -8.75 9.24
N ALA A 8 10.60 -9.02 10.15
CA ALA A 8 10.52 -8.53 11.53
C ALA A 8 10.60 -6.99 11.58
N VAL A 9 11.37 -6.38 10.69
CA VAL A 9 11.46 -4.92 10.57
C VAL A 9 10.14 -4.32 10.09
N VAL A 10 9.51 -4.90 9.06
CA VAL A 10 8.19 -4.44 8.59
C VAL A 10 7.13 -4.64 9.67
N GLN A 11 7.10 -5.81 10.33
CA GLN A 11 6.21 -6.06 11.46
C GLN A 11 6.34 -4.99 12.55
N GLN A 12 7.58 -4.64 12.92
CA GLN A 12 7.85 -3.62 13.91
C GLN A 12 7.35 -2.23 13.44
N ALA A 13 7.60 -1.87 12.18
CA ALA A 13 7.15 -0.60 11.61
C ALA A 13 5.61 -0.47 11.60
N LEU A 14 4.90 -1.58 11.36
CA LEU A 14 3.44 -1.63 11.28
C LEU A 14 2.73 -1.72 12.64
N SER A 15 3.41 -2.18 13.69
CA SER A 15 2.79 -2.51 14.99
C SER A 15 1.93 -1.38 15.60
N ASP A 16 2.31 -0.12 15.38
CA ASP A 16 1.59 1.05 15.87
C ASP A 16 0.65 1.70 14.82
N ILE A 17 0.53 1.11 13.62
CA ILE A 17 -0.26 1.64 12.50
C ILE A 17 -1.55 0.84 12.29
N VAL A 18 -1.51 -0.46 12.60
CA VAL A 18 -2.59 -1.39 12.25
C VAL A 18 -3.82 -1.25 13.17
N ASP A 19 -4.99 -1.26 12.56
CA ASP A 19 -6.29 -1.43 13.21
C ASP A 19 -6.56 -2.94 13.38
N GLY A 20 -6.05 -3.53 14.47
CA GLY A 20 -6.31 -4.94 14.80
C GLY A 20 -5.23 -5.90 14.29
N PRO A 21 -5.60 -7.11 13.80
CA PRO A 21 -4.63 -8.17 13.55
C PRO A 21 -3.77 -7.88 12.30
N LEU A 22 -2.46 -8.07 12.46
CA LEU A 22 -1.51 -8.15 11.37
C LEU A 22 -1.29 -9.64 11.04
N VAL A 23 -1.73 -10.05 9.85
CA VAL A 23 -1.65 -11.43 9.37
C VAL A 23 -0.44 -11.57 8.48
N THR A 24 0.44 -12.53 8.79
CA THR A 24 1.63 -12.83 7.98
C THR A 24 1.48 -14.20 7.33
N ASP A 25 1.71 -14.29 6.03
CA ASP A 25 1.66 -15.57 5.30
C ASP A 25 3.01 -16.32 5.33
N GLU A 26 3.06 -17.48 4.66
CA GLU A 26 4.26 -18.32 4.58
C GLU A 26 5.42 -17.65 3.84
N ARG A 27 5.14 -16.68 2.97
CA ARG A 27 6.13 -15.90 2.22
C ARG A 27 6.63 -14.71 3.04
N GLY A 28 5.95 -14.39 4.14
CA GLY A 28 6.21 -13.22 4.95
C GLY A 28 5.48 -11.97 4.47
N ASP A 29 4.58 -12.10 3.50
CA ASP A 29 3.71 -11.01 3.09
C ASP A 29 2.70 -10.75 4.21
N GLN A 30 2.39 -9.48 4.40
CA GLN A 30 1.66 -8.99 5.56
C GLN A 30 0.37 -8.33 5.12
N THR A 31 -0.76 -8.72 5.72
CA THR A 31 -2.09 -8.15 5.47
C THR A 31 -2.63 -7.55 6.76
N PHE A 32 -3.18 -6.34 6.67
CA PHE A 32 -3.73 -5.60 7.79
C PHE A 32 -4.80 -4.60 7.34
N VAL A 33 -5.44 -3.94 8.29
CA VAL A 33 -6.28 -2.76 8.05
C VAL A 33 -5.62 -1.58 8.76
N ALA A 34 -5.64 -0.40 8.16
CA ALA A 34 -5.21 0.84 8.80
C ALA A 34 -6.05 2.02 8.30
N ASP A 35 -6.54 2.85 9.21
CA ASP A 35 -7.55 3.89 8.98
C ASP A 35 -8.74 3.37 8.15
N GLY A 36 -9.19 2.14 8.44
CA GLY A 36 -10.27 1.47 7.72
C GLY A 36 -9.96 1.05 6.27
N VAL A 37 -8.70 1.12 5.84
CA VAL A 37 -8.24 0.71 4.51
C VAL A 37 -7.54 -0.66 4.57
N PRO A 38 -8.10 -1.71 3.94
CA PRO A 38 -7.40 -3.00 3.80
C PRO A 38 -6.09 -2.80 3.03
N SER A 39 -4.99 -3.25 3.61
CA SER A 39 -3.65 -2.98 3.10
C SER A 39 -2.79 -4.24 3.18
N PHE A 40 -1.85 -4.36 2.25
CA PHE A 40 -0.92 -5.47 2.22
C PHE A 40 0.49 -5.03 1.83
N VAL A 41 1.50 -5.61 2.47
CA VAL A 41 2.92 -5.42 2.17
C VAL A 41 3.48 -6.73 1.62
N GLN A 42 4.06 -6.64 0.43
CA GLN A 42 4.69 -7.78 -0.24
C GLN A 42 6.21 -7.63 -0.24
N HIS A 43 6.90 -8.75 -0.04
CA HIS A 43 8.35 -8.84 -0.11
C HIS A 43 8.79 -9.38 -1.49
N GLY A 44 9.55 -8.56 -2.22
CA GLY A 44 10.12 -8.90 -3.51
C GLY A 44 11.65 -8.91 -3.49
N ARG A 45 12.24 -9.62 -4.47
CA ARG A 45 13.66 -9.51 -4.79
C ARG A 45 13.83 -9.13 -6.25
N LEU A 46 14.71 -8.17 -6.50
CA LEU A 46 15.10 -7.73 -7.84
C LEU A 46 16.58 -8.07 -8.08
N GLY A 47 16.82 -9.14 -8.84
CA GLY A 47 18.16 -9.65 -9.08
C GLY A 47 18.88 -10.07 -7.80
N ASP A 48 20.22 -10.10 -7.86
CA ASP A 48 21.06 -10.54 -6.76
C ASP A 48 21.31 -9.37 -5.79
N GLY A 49 20.45 -9.27 -4.76
CA GLY A 49 20.73 -8.46 -3.57
C GLY A 49 19.87 -7.21 -3.38
N VAL A 50 18.91 -6.91 -4.26
CA VAL A 50 17.95 -5.82 -4.02
C VAL A 50 16.65 -6.41 -3.48
N GLU A 51 16.36 -6.11 -2.22
CA GLU A 51 15.05 -6.38 -1.64
C GLU A 51 14.11 -5.19 -1.92
N LEU A 52 12.86 -5.50 -2.26
CA LEU A 52 11.81 -4.54 -2.50
C LEU A 52 10.64 -4.82 -1.57
N LEU A 53 10.07 -3.77 -1.02
CA LEU A 53 8.78 -3.81 -0.35
C LEU A 53 7.77 -3.13 -1.26
N THR A 54 6.59 -3.71 -1.38
CA THR A 54 5.46 -3.08 -2.08
C THR A 54 4.29 -2.98 -1.10
N LEU A 55 3.96 -1.76 -0.68
CA LEU A 55 2.72 -1.49 0.05
C LEU A 55 1.61 -1.25 -0.98
N SER A 56 0.49 -1.94 -0.82
CA SER A 56 -0.74 -1.70 -1.57
C SER A 56 -1.90 -1.52 -0.61
N CYS A 57 -2.61 -0.40 -0.73
CA CYS A 57 -3.77 -0.05 0.08
C CYS A 57 -5.01 -0.06 -0.82
N LEU A 58 -5.99 -0.92 -0.54
CA LEU A 58 -7.20 -1.10 -1.33
C LEU A 58 -8.24 -0.04 -0.93
N ALA A 59 -8.19 1.11 -1.59
CA ALA A 59 -9.04 2.25 -1.27
C ALA A 59 -10.50 1.99 -1.66
N ALA A 60 -10.76 1.38 -2.82
CA ALA A 60 -12.09 1.00 -3.26
C ALA A 60 -12.07 -0.24 -4.15
N THR A 61 -13.18 -0.99 -4.17
CA THR A 61 -13.37 -2.15 -5.03
C THR A 61 -14.58 -1.97 -5.94
N GLY A 62 -14.56 -2.59 -7.11
CA GLY A 62 -15.72 -2.68 -7.99
C GLY A 62 -16.27 -1.33 -8.47
N GLN A 63 -15.41 -0.31 -8.59
CA GLN A 63 -15.81 1.00 -9.08
C GLN A 63 -16.15 0.91 -10.57
N PRO A 64 -17.23 1.52 -11.07
CA PRO A 64 -17.51 1.57 -12.49
C PRO A 64 -16.36 2.22 -13.27
N THR A 65 -15.83 1.54 -14.28
CA THR A 65 -14.78 2.10 -15.12
C THR A 65 -15.32 3.28 -15.92
N SER A 66 -14.61 4.41 -15.90
CA SER A 66 -15.03 5.61 -16.61
C SER A 66 -13.84 6.50 -16.97
N PRO A 67 -13.91 7.28 -18.08
CA PRO A 67 -12.89 8.26 -18.40
C PRO A 67 -12.65 9.30 -17.29
N SER A 68 -13.68 9.64 -16.52
CA SER A 68 -13.58 10.55 -15.37
C SER A 68 -12.77 9.94 -14.23
N LEU A 69 -12.97 8.65 -13.91
CA LEU A 69 -12.17 7.96 -12.89
C LEU A 69 -10.69 7.88 -13.29
N HIS A 70 -10.40 7.58 -14.56
CA HIS A 70 -9.02 7.57 -15.07
C HIS A 70 -8.36 8.96 -14.99
N ARG A 71 -9.10 10.01 -15.36
CA ARG A 71 -8.60 11.39 -15.26
C ARG A 71 -8.33 11.79 -13.81
N TRP A 72 -9.28 11.53 -12.91
CA TRP A 72 -9.13 11.80 -11.49
C TRP A 72 -7.89 11.10 -10.91
N ALA A 73 -7.69 9.82 -11.23
CA ALA A 73 -6.51 9.07 -10.76
C ALA A 73 -5.21 9.68 -11.28
N HIS A 74 -5.18 10.11 -12.55
CA HIS A 74 -4.02 10.79 -13.15
C HIS A 74 -3.73 12.15 -12.49
N GLU A 75 -4.74 12.98 -12.30
CA GLU A 75 -4.62 14.30 -11.67
C GLU A 75 -4.16 14.19 -10.22
N ARG A 76 -4.71 13.23 -9.46
CA ARG A 76 -4.29 12.99 -8.08
C ARG A 76 -2.84 12.51 -8.03
N ASN A 77 -2.44 11.59 -8.90
CA ASN A 77 -1.06 11.11 -9.02
C ASN A 77 -0.06 12.23 -9.32
N ALA A 78 -0.45 13.26 -10.09
CA ALA A 78 0.42 14.41 -10.37
C ALA A 78 0.78 15.24 -9.12
N THR A 79 0.03 15.07 -8.02
CA THR A 79 0.23 15.80 -6.76
C THR A 79 0.77 14.93 -5.63
N MET A 80 0.84 13.60 -5.81
CA MET A 80 1.29 12.68 -4.79
C MET A 80 2.81 12.69 -4.66
N LEU A 81 3.31 12.91 -3.44
CA LEU A 81 4.74 12.80 -3.13
C LEU A 81 5.19 11.35 -2.97
N LEU A 82 4.32 10.51 -2.40
CA LEU A 82 4.59 9.12 -2.08
C LEU A 82 3.47 8.24 -2.62
N GLY A 83 3.86 7.20 -3.35
CA GLY A 83 2.93 6.26 -3.96
C GLY A 83 2.24 6.81 -5.20
N GLY A 84 1.31 6.00 -5.69
CA GLY A 84 0.42 6.38 -6.77
C GLY A 84 -0.82 5.49 -6.79
N ILE A 85 -1.91 6.06 -7.26
CA ILE A 85 -3.15 5.35 -7.56
C ILE A 85 -2.94 4.48 -8.78
N VAL A 86 -3.26 3.20 -8.60
CA VAL A 86 -3.31 2.18 -9.63
C VAL A 86 -4.76 1.72 -9.74
N LEU A 87 -5.30 1.81 -10.96
CA LEU A 87 -6.58 1.22 -11.30
C LEU A 87 -6.34 -0.20 -11.81
N VAL A 88 -6.84 -1.19 -11.10
CA VAL A 88 -6.70 -2.60 -11.46
C VAL A 88 -8.04 -3.08 -12.02
N ALA A 89 -8.02 -3.73 -13.18
CA ALA A 89 -9.24 -4.27 -13.77
C ALA A 89 -9.89 -5.29 -12.83
N GLY A 90 -11.15 -5.05 -12.47
CA GLY A 90 -12.00 -5.98 -11.75
C GLY A 90 -12.81 -6.84 -12.71
N THR A 91 -13.98 -7.29 -12.26
CA THR A 91 -14.96 -7.99 -13.10
C THR A 91 -15.74 -7.01 -13.97
N GLU A 92 -16.16 -7.42 -15.18
CA GLU A 92 -17.15 -6.76 -16.05
C GLU A 92 -17.27 -5.23 -15.90
N GLY A 93 -16.35 -4.47 -16.49
CA GLY A 93 -16.45 -3.00 -16.54
C GLY A 93 -16.24 -2.30 -15.20
N THR A 94 -15.71 -3.00 -14.19
CA THR A 94 -15.28 -2.41 -12.93
C THR A 94 -13.77 -2.36 -12.78
N VAL A 95 -13.31 -1.50 -11.89
CA VAL A 95 -11.92 -1.39 -11.47
C VAL A 95 -11.83 -1.32 -9.94
N ASP A 96 -10.78 -1.91 -9.39
CA ASP A 96 -10.36 -1.68 -8.03
C ASP A 96 -9.36 -0.53 -8.01
N VAL A 97 -9.45 0.31 -6.98
CA VAL A 97 -8.58 1.47 -6.79
C VAL A 97 -7.62 1.15 -5.67
N LEU A 98 -6.34 1.04 -6.00
CA LEU A 98 -5.28 0.82 -5.02
C LEU A 98 -4.37 2.04 -4.97
N LEU A 99 -3.92 2.41 -3.78
CA LEU A 99 -2.74 3.24 -3.63
C LEU A 99 -1.54 2.31 -3.43
N ARG A 100 -0.55 2.38 -4.31
CA ARG A 100 0.65 1.53 -4.28
C ARG A 100 1.91 2.35 -4.11
N TYR A 101 2.81 1.88 -3.26
CA TYR A 101 4.15 2.46 -3.10
C TYR A 101 5.21 1.36 -3.00
N CYS A 102 6.27 1.50 -3.80
CA CYS A 102 7.42 0.60 -3.79
C CYS A 102 8.61 1.30 -3.13
N LEU A 103 9.29 0.60 -2.24
CA LEU A 103 10.45 1.12 -1.52
C LEU A 103 11.52 0.04 -1.32
N PRO A 104 12.79 0.45 -1.16
CA PRO A 104 13.86 -0.49 -0.84
C PRO A 104 13.60 -1.23 0.47
N GLY A 105 13.80 -2.54 0.43
CA GLY A 105 13.92 -3.37 1.64
C GLY A 105 15.20 -3.07 2.40
N GLY A 106 15.35 -3.67 3.59
CA GLY A 106 16.52 -3.46 4.46
C GLY A 106 16.60 -2.07 5.13
N THR A 107 15.57 -1.24 4.96
CA THR A 107 15.40 0.04 5.65
C THR A 107 15.06 -0.19 7.12
N ASP A 108 15.56 0.66 8.03
CA ASP A 108 15.22 0.62 9.47
C ASP A 108 13.70 0.80 9.73
N ALA A 109 13.19 0.19 10.81
CA ALA A 109 11.77 0.19 11.14
C ALA A 109 11.21 1.60 11.37
N ALA A 110 11.98 2.52 11.98
CA ALA A 110 11.51 3.88 12.23
C ALA A 110 11.43 4.69 10.94
N VAL A 111 12.41 4.56 10.04
CA VAL A 111 12.38 5.18 8.71
C VAL A 111 11.23 4.60 7.88
N LEU A 112 11.07 3.28 7.89
CA LEU A 112 9.99 2.59 7.21
C LEU A 112 8.63 3.14 7.68
N ARG A 113 8.42 3.24 8.99
CA ARG A 113 7.19 3.82 9.58
C ARG A 113 6.92 5.24 9.11
N GLN A 114 7.94 6.11 9.07
CA GLN A 114 7.80 7.49 8.61
C GLN A 114 7.31 7.59 7.16
N VAL A 115 7.63 6.60 6.33
CA VAL A 115 7.21 6.55 4.92
C VAL A 115 5.87 5.83 4.75
N LEU A 116 5.59 4.77 5.51
CA LEU A 116 4.32 4.04 5.41
C LEU A 116 3.13 4.85 5.91
N LEU A 117 3.30 5.60 7.02
CA LEU A 117 2.25 6.44 7.60
C LEU A 117 1.59 7.41 6.59
N PRO A 118 2.34 8.29 5.88
CA PRO A 118 1.74 9.21 4.92
C PRO A 118 1.10 8.50 3.72
N VAL A 119 1.63 7.35 3.30
CA VAL A 119 1.06 6.56 2.19
C VAL A 119 -0.29 5.96 2.61
N ILE A 120 -0.38 5.43 3.82
CA ILE A 120 -1.63 4.89 4.39
C ILE A 120 -2.66 6.00 4.60
N ALA A 121 -2.23 7.15 5.15
CA ALA A 121 -3.10 8.32 5.32
C ALA A 121 -3.66 8.81 3.97
N ALA A 122 -2.82 8.91 2.94
CA ALA A 122 -3.25 9.26 1.60
C ALA A 122 -4.24 8.24 1.01
N ALA A 123 -4.09 6.94 1.31
CA ALA A 123 -5.02 5.93 0.85
C ALA A 123 -6.40 6.07 1.52
N ALA A 124 -6.42 6.45 2.80
CA ALA A 124 -7.66 6.70 3.52
C ALA A 124 -8.36 7.98 3.03
N ASP A 125 -7.61 9.03 2.70
CA ASP A 125 -8.13 10.21 2.01
C ASP A 125 -8.77 9.84 0.68
N VAL A 126 -8.06 9.06 -0.14
CA VAL A 126 -8.60 8.56 -1.42
C VAL A 126 -9.88 7.77 -1.22
N ARG A 127 -9.95 6.89 -0.22
CA ARG A 127 -11.16 6.14 0.12
C ARG A 127 -12.33 7.07 0.48
N ARG A 128 -12.08 8.11 1.26
CA ARG A 128 -13.10 9.13 1.62
C ARG A 128 -13.57 9.94 0.42
N GLU A 129 -12.63 10.34 -0.45
CA GLU A 129 -12.94 11.06 -1.71
C GLU A 129 -13.86 10.21 -2.61
N LEU A 130 -13.53 8.93 -2.81
CA LEU A 130 -14.33 8.02 -3.63
C LEU A 130 -15.70 7.71 -3.03
N ALA A 131 -15.83 7.66 -1.71
CA ALA A 131 -17.11 7.44 -1.04
C ALA A 131 -18.06 8.67 -1.11
N ALA A 132 -17.52 9.86 -1.39
CA ALA A 132 -18.29 11.10 -1.53
C ALA A 132 -18.68 11.42 -2.98
N ALA A 133 -18.17 10.67 -3.96
CA ALA A 133 -18.42 10.83 -5.39
C ALA A 133 -19.62 10.00 -5.87
#